data_AF-R5N1E8-F1
#
_entry.id   AF-R5N1E8-F1
#
_cell.length_a   1.000
_cell.length_b   1.000
_cell.length_c   1.000
_cell.angle_alpha   90.00
_cell.angle_beta   90.00
_cell.angle_gamma   90.00
#
_symmetry.space_group_name_H-M   'P 1'
#
loop_
_entity.id
_entity.type
_entity.pdbx_description
1 polymer ?
#
loop_
_entity_poly.entity_id
_entity_poly.type
_entity_poly.pdbx_seq_one_letter_code
_entity_poly.pdbx_strand_id
1 'polypeptide(L)'
;MNNITDITILIAVIALALWPIVLFLLKTISIRKKRLEHLERMTKNELDNISTQDLVISVLKKIGCQPEINEEGHVTFKYQGDDFYIAAEEENRFIMIWNPWWGSISTDNEAFPVLKEIINLVNVNSLVTTVYMVDEDEKTVGLHSRCHTFFSPNEGELEDHLKMLLDYFFDTHNAIKENLNQLGNAAVGEEEKKERVKVKGFAAYKENTVPIKPKTE
;
A
#
# COMPACT_ATOMS: atom_id res chain seq x y z
N MET A 1 32.95 -65.78 20.35
CA MET A 1 32.36 -64.49 20.76
C MET A 1 31.10 -64.30 19.93
N ASN A 2 29.95 -64.08 20.56
CA ASN A 2 28.68 -63.96 19.83
C ASN A 2 28.61 -62.54 19.22
N ASN A 3 28.51 -62.47 17.89
CA ASN A 3 28.42 -61.19 17.15
C ASN A 3 27.39 -60.21 17.74
N ILE A 4 26.31 -60.73 18.33
CA ILE A 4 25.24 -59.93 18.93
C ILE A 4 25.72 -59.17 20.18
N THR A 5 26.50 -59.81 21.06
CA THR A 5 27.05 -59.19 22.28
C THR A 5 28.12 -58.15 21.97
N ASP A 6 28.93 -58.35 20.94
CA ASP A 6 29.96 -57.37 20.56
C ASP A 6 29.33 -56.13 19.90
N ILE A 7 28.26 -56.33 19.10
CA ILE A 7 27.48 -55.23 18.53
C ILE A 7 26.77 -54.42 19.63
N THR A 8 26.18 -55.06 20.64
CA THR A 8 25.51 -54.33 21.73
C THR A 8 26.49 -53.53 22.60
N ILE A 9 27.68 -54.07 22.88
CA ILE A 9 28.74 -53.35 23.59
C ILE A 9 29.21 -52.14 22.76
N LEU A 10 29.42 -52.31 21.45
CA LEU A 10 29.82 -51.21 20.58
C LEU A 10 28.78 -50.07 20.55
N ILE A 11 27.49 -50.41 20.46
CA ILE A 11 26.39 -49.42 20.51
C ILE A 11 26.38 -48.69 21.86
N ALA A 12 26.57 -49.41 22.97
CA ALA A 12 26.60 -48.80 24.32
C ALA A 12 27.77 -47.81 24.49
N VAL A 13 28.95 -48.15 23.97
CA VAL A 13 30.12 -47.25 23.99
C VAL A 13 29.89 -45.99 23.15
N ILE A 14 29.31 -46.14 21.94
CA ILE A 14 28.95 -45.01 21.09
C ILE A 14 27.90 -44.12 21.76
N ALA A 15 26.88 -44.71 22.38
CA ALA A 15 25.84 -43.96 23.10
C ALA A 15 26.41 -43.16 24.28
N LEU A 16 27.32 -43.76 25.07
CA LEU A 16 28.00 -43.09 26.17
C LEU A 16 28.91 -41.94 25.70
N ALA A 17 29.58 -42.11 24.57
CA ALA A 17 30.44 -41.08 24.00
C ALA A 17 29.66 -39.92 23.37
N LEU A 18 28.50 -40.18 22.76
CA LEU A 18 27.69 -39.16 22.07
C LEU A 18 26.74 -38.41 23.00
N TRP A 19 26.29 -39.02 24.11
CA TRP A 19 25.35 -38.41 25.07
C TRP A 19 25.76 -36.99 25.54
N PRO A 20 27.02 -36.74 25.98
CA PRO A 20 27.43 -35.42 26.44
C PRO A 20 27.37 -34.36 25.34
N ILE A 21 27.70 -34.75 24.11
CA ILE A 21 27.67 -33.88 22.92
C ILE A 21 26.22 -33.53 22.59
N VAL A 22 25.32 -34.51 22.61
CA VAL A 22 23.89 -34.30 22.40
C VAL A 22 23.30 -33.39 23.48
N LEU A 23 23.62 -33.61 24.75
CA LEU A 23 23.19 -32.74 25.85
C LEU A 23 23.72 -31.30 25.70
N PHE A 24 24.98 -31.15 25.28
CA PHE A 24 25.57 -29.85 25.02
C PHE A 24 24.84 -29.13 23.87
N LEU A 25 24.56 -29.82 22.77
CA LEU A 25 23.78 -29.29 21.65
C LEU A 25 22.36 -28.88 22.10
N LEU A 26 21.64 -29.74 22.83
CA LEU A 26 20.32 -29.41 23.38
C LEU A 26 20.36 -28.19 24.30
N LYS A 27 21.38 -28.10 25.16
CA LYS A 27 21.58 -26.93 26.03
C LYS A 27 21.85 -25.66 25.22
N THR A 28 22.70 -25.71 24.19
CA THR A 28 22.94 -24.55 23.33
C THR A 28 21.70 -24.11 22.55
N ILE A 29 20.91 -25.06 22.03
CA ILE A 29 19.63 -24.79 21.35
C ILE A 29 18.64 -24.14 22.31
N SER A 30 18.47 -24.69 23.52
CA SER A 30 17.55 -24.11 24.51
C SER A 30 17.99 -22.71 24.98
N ILE A 31 19.29 -22.46 25.15
CA ILE A 31 19.81 -21.13 25.45
C ILE A 31 19.55 -20.16 24.30
N ARG A 32 19.78 -20.59 23.05
CA ARG A 32 19.48 -19.77 21.86
C ARG A 32 17.99 -19.47 21.77
N LYS A 33 17.13 -20.46 22.00
CA LYS A 33 15.68 -20.30 22.02
C LYS A 33 15.25 -19.28 23.08
N LYS A 34 15.76 -19.39 24.31
CA LYS A 34 15.50 -18.40 25.38
C LYS A 34 16.00 -17.00 25.03
N ARG A 35 17.16 -16.88 24.37
CA ARG A 35 17.66 -15.57 23.90
C ARG A 35 16.80 -14.99 22.80
N LEU A 36 16.31 -15.83 21.88
CA LEU A 36 15.41 -15.42 20.80
C LEU A 36 14.07 -14.96 21.37
N GLU A 37 13.47 -15.73 22.28
CA GLU A 37 12.24 -15.36 23.00
C GLU A 37 12.43 -14.05 23.80
N HIS A 38 13.60 -13.89 24.43
CA HIS A 38 13.92 -12.66 25.15
C HIS A 38 14.10 -11.46 24.21
N LEU A 39 14.76 -11.66 23.07
CA LEU A 39 14.94 -10.64 22.04
C LEU A 39 13.59 -10.24 21.45
N GLU A 40 12.77 -11.22 21.06
CA GLU A 40 11.40 -11.02 20.56
C GLU A 40 10.58 -10.22 21.57
N ARG A 41 10.65 -10.55 22.86
CA ARG A 41 9.96 -9.79 23.90
C ARG A 41 10.50 -8.37 24.08
N MET A 42 11.79 -8.13 23.86
CA MET A 42 12.38 -6.79 23.93
C MET A 42 12.05 -5.94 22.70
N THR A 43 11.86 -6.57 21.54
CA THR A 43 11.51 -5.89 20.28
C THR A 43 10.01 -5.76 20.07
N LYS A 44 9.20 -6.55 20.78
CA LYS A 44 7.74 -6.56 20.65
C LYS A 44 7.16 -5.26 21.19
N ASN A 45 6.55 -4.49 20.30
CA ASN A 45 5.81 -3.28 20.63
C ASN A 45 4.42 -3.67 21.17
N GLU A 46 3.85 -2.92 22.11
CA GLU A 46 2.47 -3.16 22.59
C GLU A 46 1.47 -3.12 21.42
N LEU A 47 1.78 -2.32 20.40
CA LEU A 47 1.05 -2.18 19.15
C LEU A 47 1.17 -3.40 18.20
N ASP A 48 2.12 -4.33 18.41
CA ASP A 48 2.24 -5.50 17.54
C ASP A 48 1.05 -6.46 17.67
N ASN A 49 0.32 -6.41 18.79
CA ASN A 49 -0.86 -7.24 19.03
C ASN A 49 -2.19 -6.57 18.62
N ILE A 50 -2.17 -5.29 18.23
CA ILE A 50 -3.41 -4.61 17.81
C ILE A 50 -3.66 -4.83 16.32
N SER A 51 -4.94 -4.84 15.95
CA SER A 51 -5.35 -4.96 14.55
C SER A 51 -4.84 -3.76 13.73
N THR A 52 -4.67 -3.94 12.42
CA THR A 52 -4.29 -2.84 11.52
C THR A 52 -5.32 -1.70 11.56
N GLN A 53 -6.60 -2.04 11.67
CA GLN A 53 -7.69 -1.05 11.80
C GLN A 53 -7.57 -0.25 13.10
N ASP A 54 -7.39 -0.91 14.25
CA ASP A 54 -7.23 -0.24 15.55
C ASP A 54 -5.99 0.66 15.57
N LEU A 55 -4.91 0.22 14.92
CA LEU A 55 -3.69 1.02 14.78
C LEU A 55 -3.99 2.32 14.03
N VAL A 56 -4.63 2.24 12.86
CA VAL A 56 -5.04 3.41 12.07
C VAL A 56 -5.94 4.33 12.90
N ILE A 57 -6.97 3.79 13.56
CA ILE A 57 -7.88 4.57 14.40
C ILE A 57 -7.12 5.30 15.51
N SER A 58 -6.16 4.63 16.16
CA SER A 58 -5.37 5.23 17.23
C SER A 58 -4.52 6.40 16.73
N VAL A 59 -3.87 6.24 15.57
CA VAL A 59 -3.03 7.26 14.96
C VAL A 59 -3.86 8.44 14.46
N LEU A 60 -5.00 8.17 13.80
CA LEU A 60 -5.95 9.19 13.36
C LEU A 60 -6.42 10.08 14.52
N LYS A 61 -6.78 9.47 15.67
CA LYS A 61 -7.15 10.22 16.88
C LYS A 61 -6.01 11.10 17.39
N LYS A 62 -4.78 10.58 17.39
CA LYS A 62 -3.60 11.34 17.85
C LYS A 62 -3.25 12.51 16.93
N ILE A 63 -3.49 12.41 15.63
CA ILE A 63 -3.31 13.53 14.70
C ILE A 63 -4.50 14.52 14.68
N GLY A 64 -5.50 14.31 15.54
CA GLY A 64 -6.63 15.22 15.73
C GLY A 64 -7.86 14.93 14.87
N CYS A 65 -7.89 13.81 14.15
CA CYS A 65 -9.05 13.38 13.40
C CYS A 65 -10.10 12.71 14.31
N GLN A 66 -11.35 12.67 13.84
CA GLN A 66 -12.46 11.97 14.49
C GLN A 66 -12.88 10.78 13.62
N PRO A 67 -12.19 9.62 13.71
CA PRO A 67 -12.50 8.47 12.87
C PRO A 67 -13.75 7.74 13.34
N GLU A 68 -14.56 7.31 12.37
CA GLU A 68 -15.75 6.47 12.54
C GLU A 68 -15.63 5.21 11.67
N ILE A 69 -16.44 4.19 11.94
CA ILE A 69 -16.50 2.99 11.10
C ILE A 69 -17.82 3.02 10.35
N ASN A 70 -17.78 2.94 9.02
CA ASN A 70 -18.97 2.92 8.19
C ASN A 70 -19.60 1.52 8.10
N GLU A 71 -20.72 1.40 7.38
CA GLU A 71 -21.46 0.14 7.21
C GLU A 71 -20.63 -0.96 6.51
N GLU A 72 -19.61 -0.58 5.73
CA GLU A 72 -18.69 -1.49 5.03
C GLU A 72 -17.48 -1.90 5.88
N GLY A 73 -17.36 -1.40 7.11
CA GLY A 73 -16.22 -1.68 7.99
C GLY A 73 -14.97 -0.84 7.68
N HIS A 74 -15.09 0.20 6.86
CA HIS A 74 -14.00 1.13 6.56
C HIS A 74 -13.93 2.25 7.60
N VAL A 75 -12.71 2.70 7.91
CA VAL A 75 -12.46 3.81 8.83
C VAL A 75 -12.63 5.13 8.08
N THR A 76 -13.72 5.86 8.30
CA THR A 76 -14.01 7.16 7.70
C THR A 76 -13.54 8.30 8.60
N PHE A 77 -13.04 9.39 8.01
CA PHE A 77 -12.61 10.57 8.75
C PHE A 77 -12.49 11.79 7.83
N LYS A 78 -12.42 12.99 8.43
CA LYS A 78 -12.05 14.22 7.72
C LYS A 78 -10.63 14.62 8.04
N TYR A 79 -9.88 15.04 7.02
CA TYR A 79 -8.54 15.60 7.17
C TYR A 79 -8.39 16.82 6.27
N GLN A 80 -8.01 17.96 6.87
CA GLN A 80 -7.93 19.27 6.21
C GLN A 80 -9.20 19.72 5.44
N GLY A 81 -10.37 19.19 5.84
CA GLY A 81 -11.67 19.52 5.23
C GLY A 81 -12.19 18.48 4.23
N ASP A 82 -11.30 17.62 3.72
CA ASP A 82 -11.65 16.57 2.76
C ASP A 82 -12.06 15.28 3.47
N ASP A 83 -12.97 14.53 2.85
CA ASP A 83 -13.43 13.23 3.31
C ASP A 83 -12.52 12.10 2.86
N PHE A 84 -12.13 11.25 3.79
CA PHE A 84 -11.31 10.07 3.55
C PHE A 84 -11.95 8.83 4.13
N TYR A 85 -11.59 7.68 3.56
CA TYR A 85 -11.78 6.41 4.23
C TYR A 85 -10.55 5.50 4.08
N ILE A 86 -10.35 4.62 5.04
CA ILE A 86 -9.29 3.61 5.04
C ILE A 86 -9.90 2.23 5.17
N ALA A 87 -9.66 1.39 4.16
CA ALA A 87 -9.87 -0.05 4.27
C ALA A 87 -8.58 -0.70 4.76
N ALA A 88 -8.64 -1.38 5.91
CA ALA A 88 -7.51 -2.12 6.46
C ALA A 88 -7.67 -3.60 6.13
N GLU A 89 -6.61 -4.25 5.65
CA GLU A 89 -6.64 -5.69 5.41
C GLU A 89 -6.58 -6.46 6.75
N GLU A 90 -7.34 -7.56 6.86
CA GLU A 90 -7.46 -8.32 8.11
C GLU A 90 -6.22 -9.19 8.39
N GLU A 91 -5.65 -9.80 7.35
CA GLU A 91 -4.58 -10.81 7.48
C GLU A 91 -3.18 -10.20 7.45
N ASN A 92 -3.04 -8.94 7.04
CA ASN A 92 -1.75 -8.28 6.90
C ASN A 92 -1.81 -6.79 7.29
N ARG A 93 -0.67 -6.11 7.21
CA ARG A 93 -0.52 -4.71 7.63
C ARG A 93 -0.72 -3.72 6.48
N PHE A 94 -1.37 -4.10 5.38
CA PHE A 94 -1.68 -3.17 4.31
C PHE A 94 -2.96 -2.39 4.60
N ILE A 95 -2.94 -1.12 4.19
CA ILE A 95 -4.08 -0.22 4.25
C ILE A 95 -4.29 0.42 2.88
N MET A 96 -5.55 0.65 2.56
CA MET A 96 -5.96 1.35 1.35
C MET A 96 -6.67 2.64 1.75
N ILE A 97 -5.96 3.75 1.55
CA ILE A 97 -6.47 5.09 1.81
C ILE A 97 -7.18 5.57 0.55
N TRP A 98 -8.41 6.06 0.71
CA TRP A 98 -9.20 6.65 -0.35
C TRP A 98 -9.60 8.07 0.01
N ASN A 99 -9.54 8.94 -0.99
CA ASN A 99 -10.16 10.26 -0.98
C ASN A 99 -11.13 10.31 -2.15
N PRO A 100 -12.40 9.92 -1.92
CA PRO A 100 -13.40 9.89 -2.97
C PRO A 100 -13.87 11.30 -3.31
N TRP A 101 -14.23 11.52 -4.57
CA TRP A 101 -14.95 12.72 -5.03
C TRP A 101 -14.30 14.06 -4.64
N TRP A 102 -12.96 14.11 -4.59
CA TRP A 102 -12.21 15.32 -4.22
C TRP A 102 -12.25 16.41 -5.30
N GLY A 103 -12.63 16.03 -6.52
CA GLY A 103 -12.76 16.94 -7.65
C GLY A 103 -13.74 16.40 -8.69
N SER A 104 -14.22 17.28 -9.55
CA SER A 104 -15.06 16.90 -10.68
C SER A 104 -14.82 17.80 -11.89
N ILE A 105 -15.18 17.30 -13.06
CA ILE A 105 -15.11 18.00 -14.33
C ILE A 105 -16.34 17.68 -15.17
N SER A 106 -16.91 18.68 -15.85
CA SER A 106 -18.00 18.45 -16.80
C SER A 106 -17.47 17.77 -18.06
N THR A 107 -18.26 16.88 -18.66
CA THR A 107 -17.95 16.28 -19.96
C THR A 107 -17.92 17.31 -21.10
N ASP A 108 -18.57 18.46 -20.91
CA ASP A 108 -18.52 19.61 -21.83
C ASP A 108 -17.28 20.50 -21.64
N ASN A 109 -16.42 20.20 -20.66
CA ASN A 109 -15.21 20.97 -20.40
C ASN A 109 -14.16 20.73 -21.49
N GLU A 110 -13.50 21.79 -21.98
CA GLU A 110 -12.47 21.71 -23.02
C GLU A 110 -11.27 20.84 -22.64
N ALA A 111 -10.96 20.70 -21.34
CA ALA A 111 -9.89 19.83 -20.85
C ALA A 111 -10.31 18.37 -20.70
N PHE A 112 -11.60 18.03 -20.78
CA PHE A 112 -12.09 16.65 -20.64
C PHE A 112 -11.44 15.67 -21.64
N PRO A 113 -11.27 16.00 -22.94
CA PRO A 113 -10.63 15.10 -23.90
C PRO A 113 -9.17 14.73 -23.59
N VAL A 114 -8.47 15.51 -22.76
CA VAL A 114 -7.07 15.30 -22.36
C VAL A 114 -6.91 14.89 -20.89
N LEU A 115 -8.00 14.76 -20.15
CA LEU A 115 -8.01 14.45 -18.72
C LEU A 115 -7.24 13.16 -18.41
N LYS A 116 -7.44 12.09 -19.20
CA LYS A 116 -6.76 10.81 -18.98
C LYS A 116 -5.25 10.91 -19.19
N GLU A 117 -4.79 11.71 -20.15
CA GLU A 117 -3.36 11.93 -20.40
C GLU A 117 -2.72 12.65 -19.22
N ILE A 118 -3.42 13.63 -18.64
CA ILE A 118 -2.97 14.36 -17.44
C ILE A 118 -2.91 13.44 -16.23
N ILE A 119 -3.98 12.69 -15.97
CA ILE A 119 -4.03 11.74 -14.85
C ILE A 119 -2.91 10.71 -15.00
N ASN A 120 -2.71 10.16 -16.20
CA ASN A 120 -1.61 9.22 -16.44
C ASN A 120 -0.23 9.86 -16.22
N LEU A 121 -0.02 11.10 -16.67
CA LEU A 121 1.24 11.82 -16.48
C LEU A 121 1.57 11.98 -14.99
N VAL A 122 0.58 12.34 -14.18
CA VAL A 122 0.76 12.50 -12.72
C VAL A 122 0.93 11.15 -12.04
N ASN A 123 0.08 10.16 -12.35
CA ASN A 123 0.11 8.83 -11.74
C ASN A 123 1.45 8.09 -11.95
N VAL A 124 2.14 8.32 -13.07
CA VAL A 124 3.45 7.69 -13.34
C VAL A 124 4.51 8.08 -12.30
N ASN A 125 4.38 9.25 -11.68
CA ASN A 125 5.38 9.80 -10.76
C ASN A 125 4.85 10.02 -9.34
N SER A 126 3.62 9.57 -9.04
CA SER A 126 2.98 9.77 -7.75
C SER A 126 2.81 8.47 -6.97
N LEU A 127 2.92 8.57 -5.64
CA LEU A 127 2.51 7.52 -4.70
C LEU A 127 0.99 7.30 -4.72
N VAL A 128 0.24 8.37 -4.95
CA VAL A 128 -1.23 8.38 -5.00
C VAL A 128 -1.66 8.20 -6.45
N THR A 129 -2.58 7.26 -6.67
CA THR A 129 -3.18 7.03 -7.98
C THR A 129 -4.55 7.69 -8.04
N THR A 130 -4.75 8.59 -8.99
CA THR A 130 -6.06 9.14 -9.30
C THR A 130 -6.75 8.31 -10.38
N VAL A 131 -8.04 8.05 -10.17
CA VAL A 131 -8.96 7.45 -11.13
C VAL A 131 -10.16 8.38 -11.30
N TYR A 132 -10.90 8.22 -12.40
CA TYR A 132 -12.10 8.99 -12.66
C TYR A 132 -13.28 8.08 -12.98
N MET A 133 -14.48 8.49 -12.58
CA MET A 133 -15.73 7.78 -12.84
C MET A 133 -16.77 8.77 -13.38
N VAL A 134 -17.55 8.34 -14.36
CA VAL A 134 -18.69 9.11 -14.88
C VAL A 134 -19.82 8.98 -13.88
N ASP A 135 -20.41 10.11 -13.49
CA ASP A 135 -21.55 10.19 -12.59
C ASP A 135 -22.84 9.70 -13.28
N GLU A 136 -23.89 9.45 -12.50
CA GLU A 136 -25.19 8.96 -13.02
C GLU A 136 -25.83 9.92 -14.03
N ASP A 137 -25.49 11.21 -13.97
CA ASP A 137 -25.98 12.24 -14.89
C ASP A 137 -25.31 12.22 -16.27
N GLU A 138 -24.27 11.40 -16.46
CA GLU A 138 -23.38 11.31 -17.62
C GLU A 138 -22.72 12.64 -18.07
N LYS A 139 -22.89 13.69 -17.28
CA LYS A 139 -22.42 15.06 -17.54
C LYS A 139 -21.26 15.45 -16.65
N THR A 140 -21.12 14.77 -15.53
CA THR A 140 -20.11 15.02 -14.53
C THR A 140 -19.19 13.81 -14.43
N VAL A 141 -17.89 14.07 -14.38
CA VAL A 141 -16.88 13.07 -14.10
C VAL A 141 -16.23 13.39 -12.78
N GLY A 142 -16.36 12.50 -11.81
CA GLY A 142 -15.74 12.62 -10.50
C GLY A 142 -14.33 12.04 -10.50
N LEU A 143 -13.43 12.71 -9.78
CA LEU A 143 -12.07 12.29 -9.53
C LEU A 143 -11.95 11.68 -8.14
N HIS A 144 -11.28 10.55 -8.05
CA HIS A 144 -11.01 9.84 -6.81
C HIS A 144 -9.54 9.52 -6.74
N SER A 145 -8.96 9.61 -5.55
CA SER A 145 -7.56 9.28 -5.33
C SER A 145 -7.46 8.12 -4.35
N ARG A 146 -6.46 7.26 -4.55
CA ARG A 146 -6.15 6.15 -3.64
C ARG A 146 -4.66 5.94 -3.45
N CYS A 147 -4.30 5.41 -2.30
CA CYS A 147 -2.97 4.91 -1.98
C CYS A 147 -3.10 3.54 -1.31
N HIS A 148 -2.33 2.56 -1.78
CA HIS A 148 -2.23 1.25 -1.14
C HIS A 148 -0.82 1.08 -0.61
N THR A 149 -0.71 0.98 0.72
CA THR A 149 0.59 1.02 1.39
C THR A 149 0.61 0.11 2.60
N PHE A 150 1.81 -0.26 3.02
CA PHE A 150 2.04 -0.91 4.28
C PHE A 150 1.91 0.12 5.42
N PHE A 151 1.34 -0.30 6.55
CA PHE A 151 1.19 0.51 7.75
C PHE A 151 1.33 -0.37 9.00
N SER A 152 2.51 -0.32 9.61
CA SER A 152 2.90 -1.23 10.70
C SER A 152 3.44 -0.47 11.90
N PRO A 153 3.24 -0.96 13.14
CA PRO A 153 3.72 -0.27 14.35
C PRO A 153 5.22 -0.02 14.42
N ASN A 154 5.99 -0.75 13.60
CA ASN A 154 7.45 -0.67 13.56
C ASN A 154 7.96 0.37 12.55
N GLU A 155 7.06 1.05 11.83
CA GLU A 155 7.40 2.14 10.91
C GLU A 155 7.51 3.47 11.65
N GLY A 156 8.71 3.82 12.12
CA GLY A 156 9.05 5.17 12.58
C GLY A 156 8.00 5.89 13.45
N GLU A 157 7.88 7.20 13.27
CA GLU A 157 6.84 8.03 13.89
C GLU A 157 5.54 7.91 13.06
N LEU A 158 4.60 7.10 13.54
CA LEU A 158 3.38 6.73 12.81
C LEU A 158 2.47 7.93 12.50
N GLU A 159 2.39 8.89 13.41
CA GLU A 159 1.60 10.11 13.26
C GLU A 159 2.10 10.95 12.08
N ASP A 160 3.42 11.08 11.95
CA ASP A 160 4.04 11.83 10.86
C ASP A 160 4.01 11.02 9.56
N HIS A 161 4.16 9.70 9.62
CA HIS A 161 3.99 8.83 8.48
C HIS A 161 2.58 8.94 7.88
N LEU A 162 1.53 8.85 8.71
CA LEU A 162 0.15 8.95 8.23
C LEU A 162 -0.16 10.34 7.68
N LYS A 163 0.29 11.42 8.34
CA LYS A 163 0.14 12.78 7.79
C LYS A 163 0.83 12.92 6.43
N MET A 164 2.05 12.45 6.30
CA MET A 164 2.78 12.46 5.03
C MET A 164 1.98 11.73 3.95
N LEU A 165 1.45 10.54 4.23
CA LEU A 165 0.61 9.79 3.28
C LEU A 165 -0.64 10.57 2.87
N LEU A 166 -1.31 11.24 3.80
CA LEU A 166 -2.50 12.06 3.52
C LEU A 166 -2.14 13.34 2.75
N ASP A 167 -1.05 14.00 3.09
CA ASP A 167 -0.59 15.22 2.43
C ASP A 167 -0.23 14.97 0.95
N TYR A 168 0.30 13.77 0.62
CA TYR A 168 0.55 13.36 -0.77
C TYR A 168 -0.71 13.34 -1.65
N PHE A 169 -1.91 13.17 -1.07
CA PHE A 169 -3.15 13.29 -1.84
C PHE A 169 -3.32 14.72 -2.35
N PHE A 170 -3.14 15.72 -1.49
CA PHE A 170 -3.25 17.12 -1.87
C PHE A 170 -2.18 17.54 -2.87
N ASP A 171 -0.95 17.06 -2.72
CA ASP A 171 0.12 17.28 -3.70
C ASP A 171 -0.27 16.73 -5.07
N THR A 172 -0.87 15.53 -5.11
CA THR A 172 -1.36 14.90 -6.34
C THR A 172 -2.53 15.69 -6.94
N HIS A 173 -3.48 16.16 -6.12
CA HIS A 173 -4.59 16.98 -6.60
C HIS A 173 -4.09 18.30 -7.19
N ASN A 174 -3.13 18.94 -6.55
CA ASN A 174 -2.52 20.18 -7.03
C ASN A 174 -1.80 19.95 -8.36
N ALA A 175 -1.01 18.88 -8.48
CA ALA A 175 -0.35 18.53 -9.73
C ALA A 175 -1.36 18.31 -10.88
N ILE A 176 -2.49 17.63 -10.63
CA ILE A 176 -3.55 17.45 -11.62
C ILE A 176 -4.18 18.80 -12.00
N LYS A 177 -4.54 19.63 -11.02
CA LYS A 177 -5.15 20.96 -11.25
C LYS A 177 -4.21 21.86 -12.06
N GLU A 178 -2.93 21.88 -11.73
CA GLU A 178 -1.92 22.65 -12.45
C GLU A 178 -1.77 22.20 -13.90
N ASN A 179 -1.70 20.88 -14.15
CA ASN A 179 -1.61 20.34 -15.51
C ASN A 179 -2.89 20.59 -16.33
N LEU A 180 -4.07 20.52 -15.70
CA LEU A 180 -5.34 20.88 -16.34
C LEU A 180 -5.37 22.36 -16.75
N ASN A 181 -4.94 23.26 -15.87
CA ASN A 181 -4.88 24.69 -16.17
C ASN A 181 -3.86 25.00 -17.28
N GLN A 182 -2.70 24.37 -17.27
CA GLN A 182 -1.67 24.58 -18.30
C GLN A 182 -2.13 24.12 -19.68
N LEU A 183 -2.74 22.94 -19.77
CA LEU A 183 -3.19 22.38 -21.05
C LEU A 183 -4.50 23.01 -21.53
N GLY A 184 -5.39 23.41 -20.63
CA GLY A 184 -6.57 24.23 -20.96
C GLY A 184 -6.17 25.56 -21.58
N ASN A 185 -5.19 26.26 -20.99
CA ASN A 185 -4.69 27.53 -21.55
C ASN A 185 -3.93 27.36 -22.88
N ALA A 186 -3.26 26.23 -23.08
CA ALA A 186 -2.58 25.93 -24.35
C ALA A 186 -3.57 25.59 -25.49
N ALA A 187 -4.70 24.95 -25.17
CA ALA A 187 -5.77 24.66 -26.12
C ALA A 187 -6.47 25.93 -26.65
N VAL A 188 -6.59 26.97 -25.81
CA VAL A 188 -7.13 28.29 -26.20
C VAL A 188 -6.23 29.03 -27.20
N GLY A 189 -4.95 28.65 -27.33
CA GLY A 189 -3.96 29.31 -28.19
C GLY A 189 -3.70 28.63 -29.54
N GLU A 190 -4.14 27.39 -29.76
CA GLU A 190 -3.75 26.61 -30.94
C GLU A 190 -4.92 25.77 -31.49
N GLU A 191 -5.88 26.42 -32.14
CA GLU A 191 -6.86 25.74 -33.02
C GLU A 191 -6.23 25.12 -34.29
N GLU A 192 -4.91 25.23 -34.50
CA GLU A 192 -4.24 24.63 -35.66
C GLU A 192 -3.32 23.46 -35.27
N LYS A 193 -3.84 22.25 -35.48
CA LYS A 193 -3.09 21.01 -35.75
C LYS A 193 -1.87 20.75 -34.84
N LYS A 194 -2.06 20.13 -33.69
CA LYS A 194 -0.98 19.35 -33.06
C LYS A 194 -1.40 17.91 -32.78
N GLU A 195 -0.60 17.00 -33.31
CA GLU A 195 -0.59 15.57 -32.98
C GLU A 195 -0.60 15.44 -31.45
N ARG A 196 -1.62 14.76 -30.89
CA ARG A 196 -1.80 14.58 -29.44
C ARG A 196 -0.45 14.30 -28.78
N VAL A 197 -0.12 15.05 -27.72
CA VAL A 197 1.09 14.82 -26.91
C VAL A 197 1.01 13.40 -26.36
N LYS A 198 1.77 12.47 -26.97
CA LYS A 198 1.88 11.10 -26.48
C LYS A 198 2.71 11.15 -25.21
N VAL A 199 2.07 10.92 -24.06
CA VAL A 199 2.77 10.69 -22.80
C VAL A 199 3.74 9.53 -23.04
N LYS A 200 5.05 9.83 -23.02
CA LYS A 200 6.11 8.82 -23.15
C LYS A 200 6.17 8.03 -21.84
N GLY A 201 5.25 7.08 -21.69
CA GLY A 201 5.31 6.09 -20.61
C GLY A 201 6.42 5.06 -20.85
N PHE A 202 6.21 3.83 -20.35
CA PHE A 202 7.15 2.71 -20.47
C PHE A 202 7.42 2.31 -21.94
N ALA A 203 8.42 2.93 -22.57
CA ALA A 203 8.80 2.66 -23.96
C ALA A 203 9.52 1.29 -24.14
N ALA A 204 9.97 0.67 -23.05
CA ALA A 204 10.98 -0.39 -23.09
C ALA A 204 10.46 -1.82 -23.36
N TYR A 205 9.14 -2.09 -23.26
CA TYR A 205 8.66 -3.48 -23.16
C TYR A 205 7.43 -3.81 -24.03
N LYS A 206 7.41 -3.37 -25.29
CA LYS A 206 6.27 -3.64 -26.22
C LYS A 206 6.33 -5.00 -26.92
N GLU A 207 7.50 -5.65 -26.94
CA GLU A 207 7.71 -6.86 -27.74
C GLU A 207 6.86 -8.05 -27.29
N ASN A 208 6.46 -8.10 -26.01
CA ASN A 208 5.66 -9.18 -25.42
C ASN A 208 4.21 -8.79 -25.09
N THR A 209 3.70 -7.66 -25.60
CA THR A 209 2.33 -7.23 -25.28
C THR A 209 1.29 -8.02 -26.09
N VAL A 210 0.32 -8.62 -25.40
CA VAL A 210 -0.81 -9.31 -26.03
C VAL A 210 -1.98 -8.32 -26.19
N PRO A 211 -2.50 -8.09 -27.40
CA PRO A 211 -3.68 -7.24 -27.60
C PRO A 211 -4.91 -7.84 -26.89
N ILE A 212 -5.58 -7.02 -26.09
CA ILE A 212 -6.88 -7.37 -25.51
C ILE A 212 -7.94 -7.24 -26.61
N LYS A 213 -8.49 -8.37 -27.07
CA LYS A 213 -9.59 -8.37 -28.04
C LYS A 213 -10.92 -8.47 -27.29
N PRO A 214 -11.93 -7.65 -27.63
CA PRO A 214 -13.27 -7.86 -27.11
C PRO A 214 -13.75 -9.25 -27.56
N LYS A 215 -14.36 -10.02 -26.64
CA LYS A 215 -15.08 -11.24 -27.03
C LYS A 215 -16.27 -10.78 -27.86
N THR A 216 -16.32 -11.23 -29.11
CA THR A 216 -17.53 -11.11 -29.92
C THR A 216 -18.49 -12.17 -29.39
N GLU A 217 -19.53 -11.75 -28.68
CA GLU A 217 -20.71 -12.60 -28.42
C GLU A 217 -21.59 -12.66 -29.67
#